data_AF-A0A9D8JDC1-F1
#
_entry.id   AF-A0A9D8JDC1-F1
#
_cell.length_a   1.000
_cell.length_b   1.000
_cell.length_c   1.000
_cell.angle_alpha   90.00
_cell.angle_beta   90.00
_cell.angle_gamma   90.00
#
_symmetry.space_group_name_H-M   'P 1'
#
loop_
_entity.id
_entity.type
_entity.pdbx_description
1 polymer ?
#
loop_
_entity_poly.entity_id
_entity_poly.type
_entity_poly.pdbx_seq_one_letter_code
_entity_poly.pdbx_strand_id
1 'polypeptide(L)'
;MMLDFICELERVIGKWPEATSWTLAQIADKTKTGVPQVVDILSDTLDRELEVHETLTQIEAAQVLSSLKERMSGELAARQKRLDERREKAIRAYDNTMEKVRVLLAAKNWRNAYKTLGYYVGCNEKDLPEDLLLTLCGECLRLGAKSEANMQELSQWLRKGINACMTTPSAAWIEEAIDFIDAYGQVFMDDSTQRGRKLIENVLETIKDQAAHHNLMSRYDEVVRELRVL
;
A
#
# COMPACT_ATOMS: atom_id res chain seq x y z
N MET A 1 -4.69 7.32 18.83
CA MET A 1 -4.80 6.70 20.18
C MET A 1 -3.46 6.08 20.55
N MET A 2 -3.21 5.74 21.82
CA MET A 2 -1.94 5.17 22.29
C MET A 2 -1.48 3.93 21.48
N LEU A 3 -2.41 3.05 21.07
CA LEU A 3 -2.10 1.92 20.19
C LEU A 3 -1.61 2.33 18.79
N ASP A 4 -2.15 3.41 18.22
CA ASP A 4 -1.72 3.91 16.91
C ASP A 4 -0.31 4.50 17.02
N PHE A 5 -0.01 5.20 18.13
CA PHE A 5 1.33 5.68 18.42
C PHE A 5 2.33 4.52 18.52
N ILE A 6 2.00 3.44 19.24
CA ILE A 6 2.87 2.25 19.34
C ILE A 6 3.16 1.65 17.95
N CYS A 7 2.12 1.43 17.14
CA CYS A 7 2.27 0.89 15.79
C CYS A 7 3.11 1.79 14.86
N GLU A 8 2.88 3.10 14.90
CA GLU A 8 3.63 4.04 14.07
C GLU A 8 5.05 4.23 14.58
N LEU A 9 5.28 4.23 15.90
CA LEU A 9 6.61 4.28 16.50
C LEU A 9 7.45 3.06 16.08
N GLU A 10 6.85 1.86 16.06
CA GLU A 10 7.51 0.65 15.55
C GLU A 10 7.94 0.79 14.07
N ARG A 11 7.04 1.29 13.21
CA ARG A 11 7.36 1.56 11.80
C ARG A 11 8.45 2.59 11.63
N VAL A 12 8.41 3.63 12.45
CA VAL A 12 9.38 4.73 12.44
C VAL A 12 10.75 4.24 12.86
N ILE A 13 10.85 3.46 13.94
CA ILE A 13 12.12 2.89 14.42
C ILE A 13 12.76 1.99 13.36
N GLY A 14 11.97 1.20 12.63
CA GLY A 14 12.46 0.37 11.52
C GLY A 14 13.02 1.16 10.32
N LYS A 15 12.69 2.46 10.21
CA LYS A 15 13.19 3.38 9.17
C LYS A 15 14.14 4.45 9.73
N TRP A 16 14.46 4.37 11.02
CA TRP A 16 15.29 5.35 11.71
C TRP A 16 16.76 5.13 11.32
N PRO A 17 17.47 6.13 10.76
CA PRO A 17 18.87 6.00 10.41
C PRO A 17 19.75 5.74 11.64
N GLU A 18 20.65 4.75 11.54
CA GLU A 18 21.59 4.44 12.62
C GLU A 18 22.44 5.68 12.99
N ALA A 19 22.71 5.85 14.29
CA ALA A 19 23.46 6.96 14.89
C ALA A 19 22.84 8.38 14.75
N THR A 20 21.56 8.50 14.40
CA THR A 20 20.84 9.79 14.42
C THR A 20 19.90 9.91 15.60
N SER A 21 19.84 11.10 16.20
CA SER A 21 18.87 11.45 17.25
C SER A 21 17.77 12.34 16.66
N TRP A 22 16.52 12.10 17.03
CA TRP A 22 15.37 12.87 16.55
C TRP A 22 14.73 13.63 17.70
N THR A 23 14.30 14.85 17.43
CA THR A 23 13.54 15.66 18.39
C THR A 23 12.14 15.07 18.61
N LEU A 24 11.53 15.37 19.76
CA LEU A 24 10.15 14.95 20.01
C LEU A 24 9.16 15.48 18.97
N ALA A 25 9.40 16.67 18.43
CA ALA A 25 8.62 17.23 17.32
C ALA A 25 8.74 16.40 16.04
N GLN A 26 9.92 15.87 15.73
CA GLN A 26 10.12 14.98 14.59
C GLN A 26 9.44 13.63 14.81
N ILE A 27 9.52 13.07 16.02
CA ILE A 27 8.83 11.82 16.36
C ILE A 27 7.32 12.01 16.25
N ALA A 28 6.78 13.12 16.77
CA ALA A 28 5.37 13.49 16.66
C ALA A 28 4.90 13.59 15.19
N ASP A 29 5.65 14.28 14.34
CA ASP A 29 5.36 14.37 12.91
C ASP A 29 5.36 13.00 12.23
N LYS A 30 6.40 12.20 12.47
CA LYS A 30 6.57 10.87 11.86
C LYS A 30 5.54 9.86 12.33
N THR A 31 5.10 9.94 13.59
CA THR A 31 4.06 9.08 14.18
C THR A 31 2.65 9.65 14.02
N LYS A 32 2.51 10.83 13.40
CA LYS A 32 1.23 11.57 13.25
C LYS A 32 0.48 11.75 14.56
N THR A 33 1.23 11.93 15.65
CA THR A 33 0.69 12.10 17.01
C THR A 33 0.99 13.52 17.47
N GLY A 34 0.10 14.14 18.24
CA GLY A 34 0.32 15.51 18.72
C GLY A 34 1.55 15.59 19.63
N VAL A 35 2.38 16.62 19.47
CA VAL A 35 3.60 16.83 20.29
C VAL A 35 3.33 16.70 21.80
N PRO A 36 2.27 17.30 22.38
CA PRO A 36 1.99 17.14 23.81
C PRO A 36 1.77 15.68 24.21
N GLN A 37 1.06 14.90 23.40
CA GLN A 37 0.82 13.48 23.67
C GLN A 37 2.11 12.66 23.59
N VAL A 38 3.01 13.00 22.64
CA VAL A 38 4.30 12.33 22.54
C VAL A 38 5.17 12.62 23.76
N VAL A 39 5.21 13.87 24.21
CA VAL A 39 5.91 14.26 25.44
C VAL A 39 5.35 13.50 26.65
N ASP A 40 4.03 13.47 26.82
CA ASP A 40 3.37 12.80 27.94
C ASP A 40 3.70 11.29 27.95
N ILE A 41 3.55 10.62 26.79
CA ILE A 41 3.80 9.17 26.67
C ILE A 41 5.27 8.85 26.94
N LEU A 42 6.20 9.61 26.36
CA LEU A 42 7.62 9.34 26.49
C LEU A 42 8.13 9.67 27.90
N SER A 43 7.61 10.74 28.52
CA SER A 43 7.98 11.12 29.89
C SER A 43 7.50 10.08 30.90
N ASP A 44 6.26 9.59 30.76
CA ASP A 44 5.71 8.50 31.59
C ASP A 44 6.49 7.19 31.40
N THR A 45 6.92 6.88 30.17
CA THR A 45 7.60 5.61 29.88
C THR A 45 9.09 5.61 30.26
N LEU A 46 9.76 6.75 30.15
CA LEU A 46 11.19 6.92 30.51
C LEU A 46 11.40 7.36 31.96
N ASP A 47 10.31 7.61 32.70
CA ASP A 47 10.33 8.09 34.09
C ASP A 47 11.21 9.35 34.27
N ARG A 48 11.13 10.28 33.31
CA ARG A 48 11.81 11.58 33.34
C ARG A 48 10.97 12.66 32.66
N GLU A 49 11.08 13.90 33.12
CA GLU A 49 10.47 15.04 32.41
C GLU A 49 11.24 15.31 31.11
N LEU A 50 10.53 15.25 29.99
CA LEU A 50 11.07 15.57 28.68
C LEU A 50 10.57 16.94 28.19
N GLU A 51 11.47 17.70 27.57
CA GLU A 51 11.10 18.95 26.89
C GLU A 51 10.86 18.74 25.39
N VAL A 52 10.04 19.60 24.77
CA VAL A 52 9.66 19.49 23.34
C VAL A 52 10.86 19.48 22.37
N HIS A 53 11.96 20.13 22.76
CA HIS A 53 13.19 20.21 21.96
C HIS A 53 14.20 19.10 22.27
N GLU A 54 13.91 18.25 23.24
CA GLU A 54 14.78 17.14 23.60
C GLU A 54 14.83 16.10 22.47
N THR A 55 15.97 15.45 22.35
CA THR A 55 16.22 14.44 21.33
C THR A 55 16.25 13.06 21.94
N LEU A 56 15.57 12.10 21.31
CA LEU A 56 15.72 10.69 21.61
C LEU A 56 16.68 10.03 20.61
N THR A 57 17.45 9.09 21.11
CA THR A 57 18.15 8.11 20.29
C THR A 57 17.21 6.97 19.87
N GLN A 58 17.57 6.25 18.81
CA GLN A 58 16.86 5.04 18.39
C GLN A 58 16.79 3.98 19.49
N ILE A 59 17.83 3.86 20.32
CA ILE A 59 17.89 2.90 21.43
C ILE A 59 16.86 3.25 22.51
N GLU A 60 16.81 4.52 22.93
CA GLU A 60 15.79 4.99 23.89
C GLU A 60 14.38 4.79 23.32
N ALA A 61 14.17 5.08 22.03
CA ALA A 61 12.88 4.90 21.39
C ALA A 61 12.47 3.41 21.33
N ALA A 62 13.43 2.50 21.11
CA ALA A 62 13.20 1.07 21.14
C ALA A 62 12.88 0.55 22.55
N GLN A 63 13.52 1.10 23.59
CA GLN A 63 13.18 0.79 24.99
C GLN A 63 11.76 1.22 25.32
N VAL A 64 11.39 2.45 24.98
CA VAL A 64 10.02 2.95 25.12
C VAL A 64 9.04 2.03 24.40
N LEU A 65 9.31 1.68 23.14
CA LEU A 65 8.45 0.80 22.37
C LEU A 65 8.26 -0.55 23.06
N SER A 66 9.33 -1.13 23.60
CA SER A 66 9.28 -2.40 24.34
C SER A 66 8.39 -2.29 25.58
N SER A 67 8.59 -1.27 26.41
CA SER A 67 7.79 -1.03 27.62
C SER A 67 6.31 -0.80 27.29
N LEU A 68 6.02 0.00 26.27
CA LEU A 68 4.65 0.23 25.82
C LEU A 68 3.99 -1.03 25.27
N LYS A 69 4.73 -1.86 24.51
CA LYS A 69 4.22 -3.15 24.01
C LYS A 69 3.93 -4.13 25.12
N GLU A 70 4.76 -4.18 26.17
CA GLU A 70 4.52 -5.02 27.33
C GLU A 70 3.27 -4.57 28.10
N ARG A 71 3.18 -3.27 28.42
CA ARG A 71 2.05 -2.67 29.12
C ARG A 71 0.73 -2.82 28.35
N MET A 72 0.76 -2.71 27.03
CA MET A 72 -0.42 -2.80 26.16
C MET A 72 -0.56 -4.15 25.45
N SER A 73 0.15 -5.19 25.89
CA SER A 73 0.22 -6.49 25.21
C SER A 73 -1.17 -7.11 24.96
N GLY A 74 -2.08 -7.03 25.95
CA GLY A 74 -3.45 -7.52 25.81
C GLY A 74 -4.27 -6.78 24.74
N GLU A 75 -4.16 -5.45 24.69
CA GLU A 75 -4.87 -4.63 23.70
C GLU A 75 -4.29 -4.77 22.30
N LEU A 76 -2.96 -4.89 22.19
CA LEU A 76 -2.26 -5.18 20.93
C LEU A 76 -2.67 -6.56 20.41
N ALA A 77 -2.72 -7.59 21.26
CA ALA A 77 -3.18 -8.92 20.87
C ALA A 77 -4.65 -8.90 20.43
N ALA A 78 -5.53 -8.19 21.15
CA ALA A 78 -6.93 -8.05 20.77
C ALA A 78 -7.11 -7.24 19.47
N ARG A 79 -6.25 -6.25 19.20
CA ARG A 79 -6.22 -5.52 17.92
C ARG A 79 -5.76 -6.45 16.79
N GLN A 80 -4.68 -7.19 16.99
CA GLN A 80 -4.14 -8.12 16.00
C GLN A 80 -5.17 -9.19 15.64
N LYS A 81 -5.80 -9.81 16.65
CA LYS A 81 -6.89 -10.77 16.45
C LYS A 81 -8.03 -10.20 15.59
N ARG A 82 -8.45 -8.95 15.85
CA ARG A 82 -9.48 -8.28 15.05
C ARG A 82 -9.05 -8.03 13.61
N LEU A 83 -7.77 -7.73 13.37
CA LEU A 83 -7.23 -7.57 12.01
C LEU A 83 -7.20 -8.92 11.28
N ASP A 84 -6.78 -9.98 11.96
CA ASP A 84 -6.74 -11.33 11.40
C ASP A 84 -8.16 -11.84 11.08
N GLU A 85 -9.12 -11.62 11.97
CA GLU A 85 -10.55 -11.95 11.72
C GLU A 85 -11.11 -11.20 10.51
N ARG A 86 -10.73 -9.91 10.32
CA ARG A 86 -11.13 -9.12 9.15
C ARG A 86 -10.51 -9.65 7.87
N ARG A 87 -9.21 -9.98 7.89
CA ARG A 87 -8.49 -10.60 6.77
C ARG A 87 -9.13 -11.92 6.35
N GLU A 88 -9.37 -12.82 7.31
CA GLU A 88 -10.05 -14.08 7.03
C GLU A 88 -11.46 -13.89 6.47
N LYS A 89 -12.19 -12.88 6.98
CA LYS A 89 -13.52 -12.55 6.45
C LYS A 89 -13.45 -12.04 5.01
N ALA A 90 -12.49 -11.18 4.70
CA ALA A 90 -12.25 -10.68 3.35
C ALA A 90 -11.91 -11.84 2.39
N ILE A 91 -10.99 -12.72 2.79
CA ILE A 91 -10.60 -13.91 2.02
C ILE A 91 -11.80 -14.85 1.82
N ARG A 92 -12.61 -15.14 2.85
CA ARG A 92 -13.83 -15.96 2.66
C ARG A 92 -14.86 -15.30 1.73
N ALA A 93 -14.94 -13.98 1.73
CA ALA A 93 -15.82 -13.24 0.82
C ALA A 93 -15.29 -13.23 -0.62
N TYR A 94 -13.99 -13.44 -0.84
CA TYR A 94 -13.38 -13.56 -2.16
C TYR A 94 -14.00 -14.72 -2.95
N ASP A 95 -14.02 -15.93 -2.38
CA ASP A 95 -14.49 -17.13 -3.08
C ASP A 95 -15.94 -16.98 -3.55
N ASN A 96 -16.80 -16.48 -2.66
CA ASN A 96 -18.20 -16.22 -2.96
C ASN A 96 -18.38 -15.14 -4.05
N THR A 97 -17.52 -14.12 -4.06
CA THR A 97 -17.56 -13.06 -5.07
C THR A 97 -17.07 -13.60 -6.42
N MET A 98 -15.98 -14.36 -6.42
CA MET A 98 -15.43 -14.93 -7.64
C MET A 98 -16.37 -15.95 -8.28
N GLU A 99 -17.12 -16.72 -7.50
CA GLU A 99 -18.13 -17.62 -8.05
C GLU A 99 -19.24 -16.84 -8.78
N LYS A 100 -19.73 -15.75 -8.17
CA LYS A 100 -20.70 -14.85 -8.83
C LYS A 100 -20.11 -14.24 -10.11
N VAL A 101 -18.86 -13.81 -10.07
CA VAL A 101 -18.15 -13.27 -11.23
C VAL A 101 -18.07 -14.33 -12.33
N ARG A 102 -17.68 -15.57 -12.04
CA ARG A 102 -17.61 -16.67 -13.03
C ARG A 102 -18.95 -16.90 -13.74
N VAL A 103 -20.06 -16.93 -12.99
CA VAL A 103 -21.40 -17.03 -13.58
C VAL A 103 -21.71 -15.87 -14.53
N LEU A 104 -21.37 -14.64 -14.12
CA LEU A 104 -21.54 -13.45 -14.96
C LEU A 104 -20.66 -13.50 -16.21
N LEU A 105 -19.43 -14.00 -16.11
CA LEU A 105 -18.52 -14.15 -17.25
C LEU A 105 -19.02 -15.21 -18.23
N ALA A 106 -19.54 -16.34 -17.74
CA ALA A 106 -20.15 -17.38 -18.59
C ALA A 106 -21.35 -16.83 -19.37
N ALA A 107 -22.12 -15.93 -18.76
CA ALA A 107 -23.20 -15.19 -19.41
C ALA A 107 -22.73 -14.00 -20.27
N LYS A 108 -21.42 -13.78 -20.43
CA LYS A 108 -20.80 -12.62 -21.11
C LYS A 108 -21.26 -11.27 -20.56
N ASN A 109 -21.67 -11.21 -19.30
CA ASN A 109 -22.10 -10.00 -18.62
C ASN A 109 -20.89 -9.27 -17.99
N TRP A 110 -19.99 -8.77 -18.84
CA TRP A 110 -18.72 -8.17 -18.44
C TRP A 110 -18.90 -6.98 -17.50
N ARG A 111 -19.89 -6.12 -17.77
CA ARG A 111 -20.14 -4.92 -16.97
C ARG A 111 -20.54 -5.23 -15.53
N ASN A 112 -21.42 -6.21 -15.33
CA ASN A 112 -21.81 -6.60 -13.98
C ASN A 112 -20.70 -7.40 -13.29
N ALA A 113 -19.92 -8.19 -14.02
CA ALA A 113 -18.74 -8.86 -13.47
C ALA A 113 -17.73 -7.83 -12.95
N TYR A 114 -17.40 -6.81 -13.76
CA TYR A 114 -16.54 -5.69 -13.38
C TYR A 114 -17.07 -4.94 -12.16
N LYS A 115 -18.35 -4.54 -12.14
CA LYS A 115 -18.95 -3.85 -10.99
C LYS A 115 -18.93 -4.69 -9.71
N THR A 116 -19.23 -5.98 -9.82
CA THR A 116 -19.24 -6.90 -8.67
C THR A 116 -17.85 -7.02 -8.06
N LEU A 117 -16.84 -7.20 -8.92
CA LEU A 117 -15.45 -7.31 -8.48
C LEU A 117 -14.93 -5.98 -7.92
N GLY A 118 -15.16 -4.87 -8.61
CA GLY A 118 -14.75 -3.55 -8.16
C GLY A 118 -15.37 -3.16 -6.82
N TYR A 119 -16.66 -3.48 -6.61
CA TYR A 119 -17.31 -3.28 -5.31
C TYR A 119 -16.66 -4.11 -4.20
N TYR A 120 -16.39 -5.39 -4.47
CA TYR A 120 -15.71 -6.26 -3.51
C TYR A 120 -14.33 -5.71 -3.11
N VAL A 121 -13.51 -5.34 -4.10
CA VAL A 121 -12.18 -4.75 -3.83
C VAL A 121 -12.33 -3.45 -3.04
N GLY A 122 -13.24 -2.57 -3.45
CA GLY A 122 -13.47 -1.30 -2.74
C GLY A 122 -13.88 -1.47 -1.27
N CYS A 123 -14.62 -2.52 -0.94
CA CYS A 123 -15.02 -2.80 0.44
C CYS A 123 -13.93 -3.46 1.29
N ASN A 124 -12.99 -4.18 0.68
CA ASN A 124 -12.06 -5.05 1.40
C ASN A 124 -10.57 -4.71 1.17
N GLU A 125 -10.25 -3.66 0.40
CA GLU A 125 -8.87 -3.34 -0.03
C GLU A 125 -7.82 -3.35 1.09
N LYS A 126 -8.19 -2.90 2.29
CA LYS A 126 -7.28 -2.72 3.43
C LYS A 126 -7.02 -4.02 4.20
N ASP A 127 -7.91 -4.99 4.01
CA ASP A 127 -7.91 -6.27 4.70
C ASP A 127 -7.46 -7.41 3.75
N LEU A 128 -7.16 -7.10 2.49
CA LEU A 128 -6.66 -8.06 1.51
C LEU A 128 -5.13 -8.17 1.56
N PRO A 129 -4.58 -9.38 1.42
CA PRO A 129 -3.16 -9.58 1.09
C PRO A 129 -2.75 -8.82 -0.18
N GLU A 130 -1.54 -8.28 -0.24
CA GLU A 130 -1.07 -7.45 -1.35
C GLU A 130 -1.06 -8.18 -2.70
N ASP A 131 -0.69 -9.46 -2.71
CA ASP A 131 -0.69 -10.35 -3.88
C ASP A 131 -2.10 -10.59 -4.43
N LEU A 132 -3.06 -10.85 -3.54
CA LEU A 132 -4.45 -11.00 -3.91
C LEU A 132 -5.04 -9.68 -4.42
N LEU A 133 -4.67 -8.56 -3.79
CA LEU A 133 -5.09 -7.23 -4.22
C LEU A 133 -4.56 -6.89 -5.61
N LEU A 134 -3.29 -7.18 -5.91
CA LEU A 134 -2.69 -7.00 -7.23
C LEU A 134 -3.44 -7.80 -8.29
N THR A 135 -3.66 -9.09 -8.01
CA THR A 135 -4.42 -10.00 -8.88
C THR A 135 -5.82 -9.44 -9.18
N LEU A 136 -6.53 -8.99 -8.14
CA LEU A 136 -7.85 -8.39 -8.27
C LEU A 136 -7.85 -7.08 -9.06
N CYS A 137 -6.82 -6.25 -8.92
CA CYS A 137 -6.67 -5.04 -9.74
C CYS A 137 -6.48 -5.38 -11.21
N GLY A 138 -5.68 -6.41 -11.53
CA GLY A 138 -5.51 -6.90 -12.90
C GLY A 138 -6.81 -7.43 -13.50
N GLU A 139 -7.59 -8.18 -12.72
CA GLU A 139 -8.92 -8.64 -13.12
C GLU A 139 -9.90 -7.47 -13.33
N CYS A 140 -9.89 -6.46 -12.47
CA CYS A 140 -10.68 -5.23 -12.66
C CYS A 140 -10.30 -4.50 -13.95
N LEU A 141 -9.01 -4.38 -14.28
CA LEU A 141 -8.55 -3.76 -15.53
C LEU A 141 -9.02 -4.57 -16.75
N ARG A 142 -8.82 -5.89 -16.71
CA ARG A 142 -9.21 -6.81 -17.80
C ARG A 142 -10.71 -6.78 -18.06
N LEU A 143 -11.52 -6.87 -17.01
CA LEU A 143 -12.98 -6.84 -17.11
C LEU A 143 -13.50 -5.45 -17.47
N GLY A 144 -12.90 -4.41 -16.89
CA GLY A 144 -13.22 -3.02 -17.15
C GLY A 144 -13.01 -2.68 -18.63
N ALA A 145 -11.86 -3.03 -19.20
CA ALA A 145 -11.56 -2.85 -20.62
C ALA A 145 -12.58 -3.58 -21.52
N LYS A 146 -12.91 -4.85 -21.22
CA LYS A 146 -13.94 -5.61 -21.96
C LYS A 146 -15.35 -5.03 -21.83
N SER A 147 -15.63 -4.30 -20.75
CA SER A 147 -16.91 -3.66 -20.50
C SER A 147 -16.99 -2.21 -20.96
N GLU A 148 -15.92 -1.71 -21.60
CA GLU A 148 -15.76 -0.32 -22.01
C GLU A 148 -15.96 0.66 -20.83
N ALA A 149 -15.42 0.29 -19.66
CA ALA A 149 -15.41 1.17 -18.49
C ALA A 149 -14.62 2.45 -18.79
N ASN A 150 -14.99 3.54 -18.12
CA ASN A 150 -14.33 4.82 -18.37
C ASN A 150 -12.85 4.79 -17.92
N MET A 151 -12.02 5.56 -18.61
CA MET A 151 -10.58 5.61 -18.36
C MET A 151 -10.22 6.04 -16.93
N GLN A 152 -11.04 6.90 -16.32
CA GLN A 152 -10.81 7.37 -14.96
C GLN A 152 -10.91 6.23 -13.94
N GLU A 153 -11.91 5.37 -14.07
CA GLU A 153 -12.04 4.17 -13.22
C GLU A 153 -10.89 3.19 -13.45
N LEU A 154 -10.54 2.91 -14.72
CA LEU A 154 -9.42 2.03 -15.04
C LEU A 154 -8.10 2.57 -14.46
N SER A 155 -7.88 3.88 -14.50
CA SER A 155 -6.68 4.51 -13.95
C SER A 155 -6.54 4.30 -12.43
N GLN A 156 -7.65 4.19 -11.71
CA GLN A 156 -7.63 3.93 -10.27
C GLN A 156 -7.14 2.51 -9.98
N TRP A 157 -7.57 1.53 -10.79
CA TRP A 157 -7.12 0.14 -10.65
C TRP A 157 -5.65 -0.03 -11.00
N LEU A 158 -5.16 0.63 -12.05
CA LEU A 158 -3.74 0.61 -12.39
C LEU A 158 -2.89 1.17 -11.25
N ARG A 159 -3.21 2.37 -10.77
CA ARG A 159 -2.49 2.99 -9.65
C ARG A 159 -2.55 2.15 -8.39
N LYS A 160 -3.69 1.52 -8.11
CA LYS A 160 -3.85 0.67 -6.93
C LYS A 160 -2.98 -0.58 -7.00
N GLY A 161 -2.92 -1.26 -8.15
CA GLY A 161 -2.04 -2.41 -8.35
C GLY A 161 -0.57 -2.04 -8.13
N ILE A 162 -0.11 -0.94 -8.74
CA ILE A 162 1.26 -0.47 -8.55
C ILE A 162 1.55 -0.10 -7.10
N ASN A 163 0.65 0.60 -6.43
CA ASN A 163 0.83 0.93 -5.02
C ASN A 163 0.90 -0.32 -4.12
N ALA A 164 0.21 -1.41 -4.46
CA ALA A 164 0.32 -2.68 -3.73
C ALA A 164 1.77 -3.22 -3.80
N CYS A 165 2.37 -3.22 -4.99
CA CYS A 165 3.77 -3.62 -5.18
C CYS A 165 4.76 -2.68 -4.46
N MET A 166 4.46 -1.37 -4.43
CA MET A 166 5.35 -0.35 -3.88
C MET A 166 5.27 -0.21 -2.35
N THR A 167 4.37 -0.95 -1.68
CA THR A 167 4.22 -0.86 -0.21
C THR A 167 5.43 -1.44 0.52
N THR A 168 5.99 -2.54 0.01
CA THR A 168 7.22 -3.16 0.52
C THR A 168 8.13 -3.50 -0.67
N PRO A 169 8.86 -2.50 -1.22
CA PRO A 169 9.61 -2.67 -2.45
C PRO A 169 10.72 -3.71 -2.26
N SER A 170 10.67 -4.74 -3.07
CA SER A 170 11.71 -5.76 -3.24
C SER A 170 11.90 -5.97 -4.74
N ALA A 171 13.03 -6.55 -5.16
CA ALA A 171 13.27 -6.79 -6.58
C ALA A 171 12.08 -7.51 -7.25
N ALA A 172 11.54 -8.57 -6.62
CA ALA A 172 10.38 -9.30 -7.14
C ALA A 172 9.13 -8.41 -7.25
N TRP A 173 8.82 -7.62 -6.23
CA TRP A 173 7.65 -6.74 -6.26
C TRP A 173 7.78 -5.58 -7.27
N ILE A 174 9.00 -5.08 -7.49
CA ILE A 174 9.24 -4.07 -8.53
C ILE A 174 9.10 -4.67 -9.93
N GLU A 175 9.59 -5.90 -10.12
CA GLU A 175 9.40 -6.65 -11.37
C GLU A 175 7.91 -6.88 -11.64
N GLU A 176 7.14 -7.35 -10.65
CA GLU A 176 5.67 -7.47 -10.73
C GLU A 176 4.99 -6.14 -11.08
N ALA A 177 5.46 -5.01 -10.55
CA ALA A 177 4.93 -3.70 -10.92
C ALA A 177 5.20 -3.36 -12.39
N ILE A 178 6.39 -3.68 -12.91
CA ILE A 178 6.75 -3.46 -14.32
C ILE A 178 5.89 -4.36 -15.23
N ASP A 179 5.78 -5.65 -14.90
CA ASP A 179 4.98 -6.62 -15.65
C ASP A 179 3.49 -6.29 -15.62
N PHE A 180 3.00 -5.75 -14.51
CA PHE A 180 1.62 -5.25 -14.41
C PHE A 180 1.37 -4.06 -15.34
N ILE A 181 2.34 -3.15 -15.49
CA ILE A 181 2.26 -2.04 -16.47
C ILE A 181 2.34 -2.59 -17.88
N ASP A 182 3.20 -3.55 -18.16
CA ASP A 182 3.31 -4.18 -19.48
C ASP A 182 1.97 -4.82 -19.89
N ALA A 183 1.41 -5.67 -19.02
CA ALA A 183 0.18 -6.41 -19.28
C ALA A 183 -1.05 -5.52 -19.54
N TYR A 184 -1.14 -4.36 -18.90
CA TYR A 184 -2.35 -3.52 -18.93
C TYR A 184 -2.14 -2.11 -19.49
N GLY A 185 -0.90 -1.67 -19.68
CA GLY A 185 -0.54 -0.31 -20.07
C GLY A 185 -1.11 0.09 -21.42
N GLN A 186 -1.18 -0.86 -22.37
CA GLN A 186 -1.70 -0.61 -23.71
C GLN A 186 -3.16 -0.13 -23.70
N VAL A 187 -3.97 -0.53 -22.70
CA VAL A 187 -5.37 -0.09 -22.54
C VAL A 187 -5.47 1.45 -22.45
N PHE A 188 -4.40 2.11 -21.99
CA PHE A 188 -4.34 3.55 -21.78
C PHE A 188 -3.71 4.32 -22.96
N MET A 189 -3.17 3.62 -23.95
CA MET A 189 -2.42 4.24 -25.05
C MET A 189 -3.29 4.67 -26.23
N ASP A 190 -4.47 4.06 -26.38
CA ASP A 190 -5.35 4.29 -27.54
C ASP A 190 -6.26 5.53 -27.40
N ASP A 191 -6.00 6.39 -26.39
CA ASP A 191 -6.83 7.56 -26.08
C ASP A 191 -6.38 8.83 -26.83
N SER A 192 -7.31 9.43 -27.59
CA SER A 192 -7.10 10.70 -28.30
C SER A 192 -6.79 11.88 -27.37
N THR A 193 -7.18 11.81 -26.10
CA THR A 193 -6.99 12.92 -25.15
C THR A 193 -5.61 12.98 -24.50
N GLN A 194 -4.71 12.02 -24.81
CA GLN A 194 -3.36 11.89 -24.22
C GLN A 194 -3.34 11.71 -22.68
N ARG A 195 -4.50 11.62 -22.02
CA ARG A 195 -4.59 11.48 -20.55
C ARG A 195 -4.08 10.12 -20.09
N GLY A 196 -4.42 9.06 -20.83
CA GLY A 196 -3.94 7.71 -20.56
C GLY A 196 -2.42 7.60 -20.68
N ARG A 197 -1.83 8.18 -21.74
CA ARG A 197 -0.37 8.24 -21.89
C ARG A 197 0.32 8.94 -20.72
N LYS A 198 -0.15 10.12 -20.32
CA LYS A 198 0.37 10.84 -19.15
C LYS A 198 0.24 10.05 -17.85
N LEU A 199 -0.82 9.25 -17.70
CA LEU A 199 -0.96 8.36 -16.55
C LEU A 199 0.17 7.32 -16.53
N ILE A 200 0.43 6.66 -17.66
CA ILE A 200 1.50 5.67 -17.79
C ILE A 200 2.87 6.30 -17.52
N GLU A 201 3.17 7.47 -18.09
CA GLU A 201 4.40 8.24 -17.82
C GLU A 201 4.60 8.44 -16.30
N ASN A 202 3.56 8.93 -15.61
CA ASN A 202 3.65 9.18 -14.17
C ASN A 202 3.85 7.90 -13.34
N VAL A 203 3.22 6.80 -13.74
CA VAL A 203 3.34 5.52 -13.04
C VAL A 203 4.73 4.93 -13.25
N LEU A 204 5.26 4.97 -14.49
CA LEU A 204 6.61 4.53 -14.80
C LEU A 204 7.65 5.35 -14.03
N GLU A 205 7.51 6.68 -13.99
CA GLU A 205 8.44 7.53 -13.21
C GLU A 205 8.41 7.20 -11.71
N THR A 206 7.26 6.78 -11.17
CA THR A 206 7.13 6.38 -9.75
C THR A 206 7.96 5.12 -9.41
N ILE A 207 8.14 4.20 -10.37
CA ILE A 207 8.85 2.93 -10.14
C ILE A 207 10.32 2.97 -10.57
N LYS A 208 10.72 3.96 -11.39
CA LYS A 208 12.04 4.07 -12.02
C LYS A 208 13.21 4.01 -11.04
N ASP A 209 13.17 4.79 -9.97
CA ASP A 209 14.25 4.82 -8.98
C ASP A 209 14.41 3.46 -8.27
N GLN A 210 13.29 2.78 -8.00
CA GLN A 210 13.31 1.44 -7.41
C GLN A 210 13.80 0.38 -8.42
N ALA A 211 13.41 0.50 -9.69
CA ALA A 211 13.92 -0.36 -10.75
C ALA A 211 15.44 -0.21 -10.91
N ALA A 212 15.97 1.02 -10.86
CA ALA A 212 17.40 1.28 -10.84
C ALA A 212 18.10 0.67 -9.62
N HIS A 213 17.53 0.88 -8.43
CA HIS A 213 18.07 0.34 -7.18
C HIS A 213 18.17 -1.20 -7.19
N HIS A 214 17.23 -1.87 -7.84
CA HIS A 214 17.17 -3.33 -7.94
C HIS A 214 17.76 -3.92 -9.24
N ASN A 215 18.44 -3.12 -10.06
CA ASN A 215 19.02 -3.54 -11.35
C ASN A 215 18.02 -4.05 -12.39
N LEU A 216 16.78 -3.55 -12.37
CA LEU A 216 15.68 -3.93 -13.28
C LEU A 216 15.50 -2.93 -14.45
N MET A 217 16.44 -2.01 -14.66
CA MET A 217 16.34 -1.00 -15.71
C MET A 217 16.18 -1.57 -17.12
N SER A 218 16.78 -2.73 -17.39
CA SER A 218 16.62 -3.38 -18.70
C SER A 218 15.16 -3.75 -18.99
N ARG A 219 14.44 -4.28 -17.99
CA ARG A 219 13.02 -4.65 -18.11
C ARG A 219 12.14 -3.40 -18.15
N TYR A 220 12.45 -2.41 -17.32
CA TYR A 220 11.79 -1.10 -17.34
C TYR A 220 11.88 -0.43 -18.72
N ASP A 221 13.07 -0.34 -19.30
CA ASP A 221 13.31 0.32 -20.59
C ASP A 221 12.65 -0.43 -21.76
N GLU A 222 12.52 -1.76 -21.66
CA GLU A 222 11.76 -2.57 -22.61
C GLU A 222 10.28 -2.15 -22.62
N VAL A 223 9.63 -2.13 -21.45
CA VAL A 223 8.22 -1.74 -21.33
C VAL A 223 7.97 -0.28 -21.75
N VAL A 224 8.86 0.64 -21.38
CA VAL A 224 8.81 2.04 -21.82
C VAL A 224 8.80 2.14 -23.35
N ARG A 225 9.64 1.35 -24.02
CA ARG A 225 9.77 1.33 -25.48
C ARG A 225 8.55 0.70 -26.14
N GLU A 226 8.05 -0.41 -25.61
CA GLU A 226 6.88 -1.11 -26.14
C GLU A 226 5.62 -0.23 -26.07
N LEU A 227 5.40 0.43 -24.94
CA LEU A 227 4.30 1.37 -24.77
C LEU A 227 4.53 2.70 -25.51
N ARG A 228 5.73 2.95 -26.05
CA ARG A 228 6.12 4.18 -26.77
C ARG A 228 5.88 5.44 -25.93
N VAL A 229 6.23 5.38 -24.66
CA VAL A 229 5.89 6.42 -23.69
C VAL A 229 6.98 7.51 -23.57
N LEU A 230 8.16 7.27 -24.11
CA LEU A 230 9.27 8.24 -24.18
C LEU A 230 9.98 8.15 -25.55
#